data_AF-A0A7S2S6J0-F1
#
_entry.id   AF-A0A7S2S6J0-F1
#
_cell.length_a   1.000
_cell.length_b   1.000
_cell.length_c   1.000
_cell.angle_alpha   90.00
_cell.angle_beta   90.00
_cell.angle_gamma   90.00
#
_symmetry.space_group_name_H-M   'P 1'
#
loop_
_entity.id
_entity.type
_entity.pdbx_description
1 polymer ?
#
loop_
_entity_poly.entity_id
_entity_poly.type
_entity_poly.pdbx_seq_one_letter_code
_entity_poly.pdbx_strand_id
1 'polypeptide(L)'
;IETMWIHIMIFFGVFMLFLLDDIEAFFSSTSKSNIYHEGEKIEIVANKLTSITTQLPIEYDQMPYCIPEGGIVSRSLNVGQFLVGDRNDSSPYGIYTKK
;
A
#
# COMPACT_ATOMS: atom_id res chain seq x y z
N ILE A 1 48.72 -18.86 -1.42
CA ILE A 1 47.70 -19.09 -2.46
C ILE A 1 46.53 -19.86 -1.85
N GLU A 2 46.75 -21.06 -1.31
CA GLU A 2 45.74 -21.87 -0.60
C GLU A 2 44.98 -21.11 0.51
N THR A 3 45.69 -20.42 1.41
CA THR A 3 45.07 -19.63 2.50
C THR A 3 44.26 -18.43 2.01
N MET A 4 44.63 -17.87 0.86
CA MET A 4 43.95 -16.71 0.27
C MET A 4 42.58 -17.09 -0.28
N TRP A 5 42.48 -18.27 -0.90
CA TRP A 5 41.20 -18.82 -1.38
C TRP A 5 40.23 -19.07 -0.23
N ILE A 6 40.72 -19.56 0.90
CA ILE A 6 39.89 -19.82 2.10
C ILE A 6 39.27 -18.52 2.63
N HIS A 7 40.04 -17.45 2.76
CA HIS A 7 39.50 -16.16 3.22
C HIS A 7 38.47 -15.56 2.25
N ILE A 8 38.69 -15.72 0.94
CA ILE A 8 37.74 -15.29 -0.08
C ILE A 8 36.43 -16.07 0.03
N MET A 9 36.49 -17.40 0.18
CA MET A 9 35.28 -18.22 0.33
C MET A 9 34.51 -17.90 1.61
N ILE A 10 35.21 -17.65 2.73
CA ILE A 10 34.59 -17.22 3.99
C ILE A 10 33.92 -15.86 3.83
N PHE A 11 34.59 -14.90 3.20
CA PHE A 11 34.03 -13.56 2.96
C PHE A 11 32.76 -13.61 2.11
N PHE A 12 32.78 -14.36 1.00
CA PHE A 12 31.60 -14.56 0.15
C PHE A 12 30.49 -15.32 0.87
N GLY A 13 30.84 -16.33 1.69
CA GLY A 13 29.87 -17.08 2.48
C GLY A 13 29.17 -16.21 3.53
N VAL A 14 29.92 -15.39 4.26
CA VAL A 14 29.38 -14.43 5.23
C VAL A 14 28.53 -13.37 4.54
N PHE A 15 28.99 -12.82 3.41
CA PHE A 15 28.23 -11.84 2.63
C PHE A 15 26.90 -12.41 2.13
N MET A 16 26.88 -13.66 1.66
CA MET A 16 25.67 -14.31 1.17
C MET A 16 24.68 -14.58 2.32
N LEU A 17 25.16 -14.95 3.52
CA LEU A 17 24.32 -15.08 4.71
C LEU A 17 23.64 -13.76 5.10
N PHE A 18 24.32 -12.62 4.99
CA PHE A 18 23.72 -11.30 5.23
C PHE A 18 22.63 -10.93 4.23
N LEU A 19 22.65 -11.47 3.02
CA LEU A 19 21.64 -11.17 2.00
C LEU A 19 20.34 -11.98 2.14
N LEU A 20 20.32 -13.01 3.01
CA LEU A 20 19.16 -13.87 3.21
C LEU A 20 18.19 -13.35 4.29
N ASP A 21 18.52 -12.25 4.98
CA ASP A 21 17.78 -11.78 6.17
C ASP A 21 16.53 -10.92 5.84
N ASP A 22 16.26 -10.58 4.58
CA ASP A 22 15.25 -9.57 4.21
C ASP A 22 14.11 -10.10 3.31
N ILE A 23 13.40 -11.16 3.73
CA ILE A 23 12.22 -11.67 2.97
C ILE A 23 10.88 -11.33 3.63
N GLU A 24 10.86 -11.06 4.94
CA GLU A 24 9.58 -10.92 5.67
C GLU A 24 8.83 -9.61 5.40
N ALA A 25 9.53 -8.53 5.02
CA ALA A 25 8.93 -7.22 4.85
C ALA A 25 8.01 -7.09 3.61
N PHE A 26 8.26 -7.88 2.55
CA PHE A 26 7.54 -7.73 1.28
C PHE A 26 6.13 -8.31 1.35
N PHE A 27 5.95 -9.49 1.96
CA PHE A 27 4.67 -10.20 2.01
C PHE A 27 3.64 -9.56 2.93
N SER A 28 4.08 -8.85 3.98
CA SER A 28 3.19 -8.20 4.95
C SER A 28 2.51 -6.94 4.37
N SER A 29 3.08 -6.32 3.33
CA SER A 29 2.60 -5.04 2.81
C SER A 29 1.34 -5.12 1.94
N THR A 30 0.99 -6.30 1.45
CA THR A 30 0.00 -6.45 0.36
C THR A 30 -1.44 -6.15 0.80
N SER A 31 -1.79 -6.34 2.07
CA SER A 31 -3.10 -5.95 2.60
C SER A 31 -3.09 -5.81 4.13
N LYS A 32 -2.68 -4.65 4.64
CA LYS A 32 -2.88 -4.33 6.05
C LYS A 32 -4.39 -4.17 6.29
N SER A 33 -5.01 -5.15 6.94
CA SER A 33 -6.39 -5.00 7.42
C SER A 33 -6.38 -4.13 8.67
N ASN A 34 -7.26 -3.13 8.69
CA ASN A 34 -7.54 -2.40 9.91
C ASN A 34 -8.46 -3.25 10.79
N ILE A 35 -8.10 -3.37 12.06
CA ILE A 35 -8.98 -3.95 13.08
C ILE A 35 -9.82 -2.79 13.62
N TYR A 36 -11.13 -2.93 13.56
CA TYR A 36 -12.07 -1.91 14.06
C TYR A 36 -12.79 -2.42 15.31
N HIS A 37 -13.00 -1.53 16.25
CA HIS A 37 -13.76 -1.75 17.48
C HIS A 37 -15.24 -1.46 17.28
N GLU A 38 -16.07 -1.95 18.20
CA GLU A 38 -17.51 -1.69 18.22
C GLU A 38 -17.80 -0.20 18.43
N GLY A 39 -18.69 0.38 17.60
CA GLY A 39 -18.99 1.81 17.59
C GLY A 39 -17.91 2.71 16.99
N GLU A 40 -16.84 2.16 16.41
CA GLU A 40 -15.77 2.92 15.75
C GLU A 40 -16.23 3.51 14.41
N LYS A 41 -15.82 4.75 14.13
CA LYS A 41 -16.03 5.41 12.84
C LYS A 41 -15.02 4.88 11.82
N ILE A 42 -15.52 4.37 10.70
CA ILE A 42 -14.74 3.94 9.54
C ILE A 42 -14.86 5.01 8.46
N GLU A 43 -13.73 5.60 8.10
CA GLU A 43 -13.63 6.50 6.94
C GLU A 43 -13.70 5.71 5.64
N ILE A 44 -14.51 6.18 4.70
CA ILE A 44 -14.62 5.56 3.37
C ILE A 44 -13.71 6.32 2.41
N VAL A 45 -12.91 5.57 1.67
CA VAL A 45 -12.03 6.10 0.60
C VAL A 45 -12.53 5.60 -0.75
N ALA A 46 -12.44 6.44 -1.78
CA ALA A 46 -12.68 6.03 -3.15
C ALA A 46 -11.42 5.36 -3.70
N ASN A 47 -11.52 4.07 -4.03
CA ASN A 47 -10.38 3.32 -4.56
C ASN A 47 -10.18 3.58 -6.06
N LYS A 48 -11.21 3.30 -6.87
CA LYS A 48 -11.20 3.58 -8.31
C LYS A 48 -12.58 3.95 -8.77
N LEU A 49 -12.70 5.10 -9.42
CA LEU A 49 -13.90 5.50 -10.13
C LEU A 49 -13.72 5.21 -11.61
N THR A 50 -14.68 4.51 -12.21
CA THR A 50 -14.68 4.24 -13.64
C THR A 50 -16.01 4.65 -14.26
N SER A 51 -15.95 5.09 -15.51
CA SER A 51 -17.16 5.25 -16.31
C SER A 51 -17.77 3.89 -16.63
N ILE A 52 -19.09 3.77 -16.49
CA ILE A 52 -19.84 2.55 -16.88
C ILE A 52 -19.69 2.30 -18.39
N THR A 53 -19.59 3.37 -19.20
CA THR A 53 -19.55 3.27 -20.66
C THR A 53 -18.16 2.94 -21.17
N THR A 54 -17.15 3.70 -20.74
CA THR A 54 -15.78 3.60 -21.31
C THR A 54 -14.83 2.79 -20.45
N GLN A 55 -15.20 2.47 -19.20
CA GLN A 55 -14.35 1.82 -18.19
C GLN A 55 -13.04 2.56 -17.89
N LEU A 56 -12.91 3.81 -18.37
CA LEU A 56 -11.75 4.64 -18.11
C LEU A 56 -11.76 5.12 -16.64
N PRO A 57 -10.58 5.19 -16.00
CA PRO A 57 -10.44 5.74 -14.66
C PRO A 57 -10.74 7.25 -14.67
N ILE A 58 -11.45 7.71 -13.66
CA ILE A 58 -11.79 9.11 -13.43
C ILE A 58 -11.28 9.48 -12.03
N GLU A 59 -10.70 10.66 -11.90
CA GLU A 59 -10.25 11.18 -10.61
C GLU A 59 -11.46 11.63 -9.76
N TYR A 60 -11.38 11.49 -8.44
CA TYR A 60 -12.52 11.82 -7.56
C TYR A 60 -12.91 13.31 -7.62
N ASP A 61 -11.93 14.20 -7.81
CA ASP A 61 -12.11 15.64 -7.92
C ASP A 61 -12.81 16.11 -9.21
N GLN A 62 -12.75 15.30 -10.27
CA GLN A 62 -13.44 15.55 -11.54
C GLN A 62 -14.94 15.25 -11.47
N MET A 63 -15.39 14.55 -10.42
CA MET A 63 -16.79 14.21 -10.24
C MET A 63 -17.53 15.29 -9.47
N PRO A 64 -18.84 15.49 -9.74
CA PRO A 64 -19.67 16.48 -9.04
C PRO A 64 -20.09 15.99 -7.64
N TYR A 65 -19.15 15.43 -6.87
CA TYR A 65 -19.37 14.93 -5.52
C TYR A 65 -18.96 15.96 -4.46
N CYS A 66 -19.33 15.69 -3.21
CA CYS A 66 -18.91 16.51 -2.09
C CYS A 66 -17.40 16.33 -1.83
N ILE A 67 -16.73 17.44 -1.54
CA ILE A 67 -15.30 17.44 -1.17
C ILE A 67 -15.19 17.20 0.35
N PRO A 68 -14.31 16.29 0.81
CA PRO A 68 -14.08 16.09 2.24
C PRO A 68 -13.52 17.35 2.91
N GLU A 69 -13.77 17.47 4.22
CA GLU A 69 -13.17 18.53 5.04
C GLU A 69 -11.64 18.40 5.01
N GLY A 70 -10.96 19.48 4.61
CA GLY A 70 -9.50 19.48 4.41
C GLY A 70 -9.03 19.17 2.98
N GLY A 71 -9.95 18.91 2.05
CA GLY A 71 -9.65 18.65 0.64
C GLY A 71 -9.32 17.19 0.35
N ILE A 72 -9.18 16.88 -0.94
CA ILE A 72 -8.95 15.50 -1.40
C ILE A 72 -7.48 15.13 -1.16
N VAL A 73 -7.28 14.02 -0.43
CA VAL A 73 -5.98 13.43 -0.17
C VAL A 73 -5.87 12.09 -0.89
N SER A 74 -4.98 12.01 -1.88
CA SER A 74 -4.69 10.80 -2.64
C SER A 74 -3.50 10.05 -2.05
N ARG A 75 -3.66 8.75 -1.80
CA ARG A 75 -2.60 7.90 -1.22
C ARG A 75 -2.62 6.47 -1.76
N SER A 76 -1.45 5.89 -1.99
CA SER A 76 -1.29 4.45 -2.25
C SER A 76 -1.21 3.70 -0.92
N LEU A 77 -1.87 2.54 -0.80
CA LEU A 77 -1.89 1.76 0.44
C LEU A 77 -0.61 0.93 0.63
N ASN A 78 0.00 0.52 -0.48
CA ASN A 78 1.22 -0.29 -0.48
C ASN A 78 2.13 0.06 -1.66
N VAL A 79 3.36 -0.48 -1.62
CA VAL A 79 4.38 -0.26 -2.66
C VAL A 79 3.90 -0.77 -4.02
N GLY A 80 3.18 -1.89 -4.06
CA GLY A 80 2.61 -2.44 -5.30
C GLY A 80 1.71 -1.42 -6.00
N GLN A 81 0.71 -0.88 -5.29
CA GLN A 81 -0.17 0.17 -5.79
C GLN A 81 0.60 1.42 -6.22
N PHE A 82 1.58 1.85 -5.43
CA PHE A 82 2.42 2.99 -5.80
C PHE A 82 3.15 2.77 -7.13
N LEU A 83 3.72 1.58 -7.34
CA LEU A 83 4.48 1.25 -8.55
C LEU A 83 3.62 1.17 -9.81
N VAL A 84 2.36 0.71 -9.71
CA VAL A 84 1.41 0.75 -10.85
C VAL A 84 0.66 2.07 -10.97
N GLY A 85 0.91 3.04 -10.08
CA GLY A 85 0.26 4.35 -10.10
C GLY A 85 -1.18 4.36 -9.56
N ASP A 86 -1.58 3.33 -8.81
CA ASP A 86 -2.89 3.21 -8.18
C ASP A 86 -2.95 4.03 -6.88
N ARG A 87 -4.04 4.77 -6.69
CA ARG A 87 -4.22 5.72 -5.59
C ARG A 87 -5.67 5.69 -5.10
N ASN A 88 -5.84 5.78 -3.79
CA ASN A 88 -7.15 5.93 -3.16
C ASN A 88 -7.33 7.39 -2.73
N ASP A 89 -8.48 7.96 -3.06
CA ASP A 89 -8.86 9.33 -2.73
C ASP A 89 -9.75 9.36 -1.48
N SER A 90 -9.51 10.32 -0.59
CA SER A 90 -10.38 10.57 0.55
C SER A 90 -11.79 10.98 0.11
N SER A 91 -12.82 10.48 0.79
CA SER A 91 -14.21 10.88 0.55
C SER A 91 -14.82 11.50 1.81
N PRO A 92 -15.92 12.28 1.71
CA PRO A 92 -16.60 12.86 2.87
C PRO A 92 -17.44 11.83 3.64
N TYR A 93 -17.46 10.57 3.21
CA TYR A 93 -18.33 9.54 3.76
C TYR A 93 -17.62 8.74 4.86
N GLY A 94 -18.39 8.38 5.88
CA GLY A 94 -17.95 7.47 6.93
C GLY A 94 -19.13 6.69 7.49
N ILE A 95 -18.86 5.47 7.92
CA ILE A 95 -19.84 4.58 8.56
C ILE A 95 -19.37 4.21 9.96
N TYR A 96 -20.26 3.70 10.79
CA TYR A 96 -19.91 3.18 12.11
C TYR A 96 -19.99 1.66 12.10
N THR A 97 -19.09 1.00 12.82
CA THR A 97 -19.23 -0.43 13.08
C THR A 97 -20.51 -0.70 13.87
N LYS A 98 -21.09 -1.87 13.60
CA LYS A 98 -22.31 -2.30 14.28
C LYS A 98 -22.03 -2.50 15.78
N LYS A 99 -22.97 -2.07 16.62
CA LYS A 99 -23.08 -2.50 18.03
C LYS A 99 -23.61 -3.93 18.15
#